data_AF-A0A420FP68-F1
#
_entry.id   AF-A0A420FP68-F1
#
_cell.length_a   1.000
_cell.length_b   1.000
_cell.length_c   1.000
_cell.angle_alpha   90.00
_cell.angle_beta   90.00
_cell.angle_gamma   90.00
#
_symmetry.space_group_name_H-M   'P 1'
#
loop_
_entity.id
_entity.type
_entity.pdbx_description
1 polymer ?
#
loop_
_entity_poly.entity_id
_entity_poly.type
_entity_poly.pdbx_seq_one_letter_code
_entity_poly.pdbx_strand_id
1 'polypeptide(L)'
;MCFLVYLDGFIFIMLFKKIFYYSIIVICFFIFLLHLFGPFAGPMSIINTIVDGFYDEEYLKNYMNIEPGSNTKFINQIIGFVFWLTVLVCSSLSFLKRLSLDRKFSISFMCFLVLSSIIFIPKICNIILH
;
A
#
# COMPACT_ATOMS: atom_id res chain seq x y z
N MET A 1 21.85 30.73 -21.02
CA MET A 1 21.71 30.59 -19.55
C MET A 1 20.37 29.94 -19.15
N CYS A 2 19.21 30.40 -19.64
CA CYS A 2 17.91 29.76 -19.35
C CYS A 2 17.79 28.26 -19.73
N PHE A 3 18.43 27.82 -20.82
CA PHE A 3 18.34 26.43 -21.27
C PHE A 3 19.02 25.44 -20.30
N LEU A 4 20.11 25.84 -19.65
CA LEU A 4 20.82 25.00 -18.67
C LEU A 4 19.98 24.80 -17.40
N VAL A 5 19.37 25.87 -16.89
CA VAL A 5 18.48 25.81 -15.72
C VAL A 5 17.27 24.89 -15.95
N TYR A 6 16.72 24.92 -17.17
CA TYR A 6 15.60 24.04 -17.53
C TYR A 6 16.02 22.56 -17.63
N LEU A 7 17.21 22.30 -18.17
CA LEU A 7 17.77 20.96 -18.28
C LEU A 7 18.06 20.35 -16.90
N ASP A 8 18.64 21.14 -16.00
CA ASP A 8 18.93 20.73 -14.62
C ASP A 8 17.64 20.40 -13.85
N GLY A 9 16.60 21.23 -14.01
CA GLY A 9 15.28 20.97 -13.43
C GLY A 9 14.61 19.71 -13.96
N PHE A 10 14.71 19.45 -15.27
CA PHE A 10 14.15 18.24 -15.88
C PHE A 10 14.84 16.96 -15.41
N ILE A 11 16.19 16.97 -15.35
CA ILE A 11 16.97 15.85 -14.84
C ILE A 11 16.62 15.57 -13.38
N PHE A 12 16.49 16.61 -12.56
CA PHE A 12 16.10 16.48 -11.16
C PHE A 12 14.72 15.80 -11.00
N ILE A 13 13.72 16.23 -11.77
CA ILE A 13 12.37 15.64 -11.73
C ILE A 13 12.40 14.15 -12.11
N MET A 14 13.15 13.79 -13.16
CA MET A 14 13.27 12.39 -13.56
C MET A 14 13.96 11.54 -12.49
N LEU A 15 15.03 12.05 -11.87
CA LEU A 15 15.74 11.37 -10.81
C LEU A 15 14.83 11.17 -9.58
N PHE A 16 14.10 12.22 -9.18
CA PHE A 16 13.14 12.17 -8.08
C PHE A 16 12.07 11.10 -8.30
N LYS A 17 11.41 11.09 -9.47
CA LYS A 17 10.42 10.06 -9.83
C LYS A 17 10.99 8.66 -9.72
N LYS A 18 12.22 8.46 -10.21
CA LYS A 18 12.89 7.16 -10.19
C LYS A 18 13.17 6.71 -8.75
N ILE A 19 13.75 7.57 -7.93
CA ILE A 19 14.03 7.28 -6.52
C ILE A 19 12.72 6.94 -5.80
N PHE A 20 11.70 7.78 -5.94
CA PHE A 20 10.43 7.59 -5.26
C PHE A 20 9.72 6.30 -5.70
N TYR A 21 9.71 5.99 -6.99
CA TYR A 21 9.23 4.71 -7.52
C TYR A 21 9.91 3.52 -6.83
N TYR A 22 11.25 3.49 -6.82
CA TYR A 22 11.97 2.37 -6.23
C TYR A 22 11.78 2.29 -4.72
N SER A 23 11.67 3.43 -4.01
CA SER A 23 11.34 3.44 -2.58
C SER A 23 9.99 2.79 -2.30
N ILE A 24 8.94 3.13 -3.07
CA ILE A 24 7.62 2.49 -2.93
C ILE A 24 7.71 0.99 -3.17
N ILE A 25 8.39 0.57 -4.23
CA ILE A 25 8.56 -0.85 -4.57
C ILE A 25 9.27 -1.58 -3.42
N VAL A 26 10.34 -1.01 -2.88
CA VAL A 26 11.09 -1.60 -1.76
C VAL A 26 10.20 -1.73 -0.52
N ILE A 27 9.39 -0.73 -0.19
CA ILE A 27 8.46 -0.79 0.94
C ILE A 27 7.43 -1.91 0.72
N CYS A 28 6.78 -1.96 -0.44
CA CYS A 28 5.78 -3.00 -0.75
C CYS A 28 6.41 -4.39 -0.75
N PHE A 29 7.60 -4.54 -1.33
CA PHE A 29 8.32 -5.80 -1.35
C PHE A 29 8.76 -6.23 0.05
N PHE A 30 9.20 -5.29 0.89
CA PHE A 30 9.52 -5.57 2.29
C PHE A 30 8.28 -6.04 3.07
N ILE A 31 7.13 -5.37 2.91
CA ILE A 31 5.86 -5.81 3.52
C ILE A 31 5.51 -7.23 3.07
N PHE A 32 5.64 -7.51 1.77
CA PHE A 32 5.37 -8.82 1.19
C PHE A 32 6.30 -9.90 1.79
N LEU A 33 7.61 -9.64 1.87
CA LEU A 33 8.57 -10.57 2.45
C LEU A 33 8.35 -10.79 3.95
N LEU A 34 8.04 -9.73 4.69
CA LEU A 34 7.80 -9.80 6.13
C LEU A 34 6.61 -10.71 6.45
N HIS A 35 5.58 -10.72 5.62
CA HIS A 35 4.44 -11.63 5.79
C HIS A 35 4.71 -13.04 5.29
N LEU A 36 5.51 -13.21 4.23
CA LEU A 36 5.85 -14.53 3.69
C LEU A 36 6.87 -15.30 4.55
N PHE A 37 7.85 -14.61 5.12
CA PHE A 37 9.01 -15.22 5.78
C PHE A 37 9.18 -14.78 7.23
N GLY A 38 8.44 -13.74 7.67
CA GLY A 38 8.49 -13.29 9.05
C GLY A 38 7.60 -14.15 9.98
N PRO A 39 7.43 -13.71 11.24
CA PRO A 39 6.74 -14.47 12.27
C PRO A 39 5.22 -14.60 12.07
N PHE A 40 4.70 -14.16 10.93
CA PHE A 40 3.26 -13.97 10.69
C PHE A 40 2.56 -15.19 10.06
N ALA A 41 3.08 -16.41 10.24
CA ALA A 41 2.55 -17.66 9.64
C ALA A 41 2.70 -17.78 8.11
N GLY A 42 3.59 -16.98 7.50
CA GLY A 42 4.02 -17.13 6.12
C GLY A 42 2.91 -16.88 5.08
N PRO A 43 2.85 -17.63 3.97
CA PRO A 43 1.82 -17.46 2.93
C PRO A 43 0.39 -17.56 3.46
N MET A 44 0.18 -18.30 4.56
CA MET A 44 -1.13 -18.43 5.18
C MET A 44 -1.61 -17.10 5.76
N SER A 45 -0.70 -16.20 6.12
CA SER A 45 -1.06 -14.85 6.60
C SER A 45 -1.89 -14.09 5.57
N ILE A 46 -1.55 -14.21 4.28
CA ILE A 46 -2.26 -13.54 3.19
C ILE A 46 -3.71 -14.02 3.15
N ILE A 47 -3.90 -15.33 3.23
CA ILE A 47 -5.22 -15.96 3.20
C ILE A 47 -6.02 -15.55 4.44
N ASN A 48 -5.41 -15.61 5.62
CA ASN A 48 -6.07 -15.24 6.87
C ASN A 48 -6.46 -13.75 6.87
N THR A 49 -5.62 -12.83 6.38
CA THR A 49 -6.00 -11.41 6.23
C THR A 49 -7.20 -11.21 5.29
N ILE A 50 -7.34 -12.05 4.27
CA ILE A 50 -8.48 -11.96 3.33
C ILE A 50 -9.74 -12.57 3.94
N VAL A 51 -9.62 -13.70 4.64
CA VAL A 51 -10.76 -14.46 5.19
C VAL A 51 -11.25 -13.86 6.50
N ASP A 52 -10.35 -13.47 7.39
CA ASP A 52 -10.68 -12.90 8.70
C ASP A 52 -10.86 -11.38 8.62
N GLY A 53 -10.21 -10.75 7.62
CA GLY A 53 -10.22 -9.32 7.39
C GLY A 53 -8.88 -8.67 7.77
N PHE A 54 -8.70 -7.42 7.36
CA PHE A 54 -7.44 -6.70 7.58
C PHE A 54 -7.25 -6.22 9.02
N TYR A 55 -8.31 -5.73 9.64
CA TYR A 55 -8.30 -5.26 11.02
C TYR A 55 -8.80 -6.35 11.97
N ASP A 56 -8.17 -6.45 13.13
CA ASP A 56 -8.71 -7.28 14.21
C ASP A 56 -10.05 -6.74 14.71
N GLU A 57 -10.95 -7.62 15.15
CA GLU A 57 -12.27 -7.22 15.68
C GLU A 57 -12.15 -6.27 16.88
N GLU A 58 -11.13 -6.48 17.72
CA GLU A 58 -10.82 -5.60 18.84
C GLU A 58 -10.36 -4.22 18.37
N TYR A 59 -9.64 -4.15 17.25
CA TYR A 59 -9.26 -2.87 16.64
C TYR A 59 -10.50 -2.12 16.14
N LEU A 60 -11.41 -2.80 15.45
CA LEU A 60 -12.65 -2.19 14.96
C LEU A 60 -13.54 -1.68 16.10
N LYS A 61 -13.65 -2.46 17.17
CA LYS A 61 -14.46 -2.10 18.33
C LYS A 61 -13.86 -0.92 19.11
N ASN A 62 -12.57 -0.97 19.40
CA ASN A 62 -11.92 0.00 20.30
C ASN A 62 -11.46 1.28 19.59
N TYR A 63 -11.09 1.22 18.30
CA TYR A 63 -10.55 2.37 17.57
C TYR A 63 -11.50 2.97 16.54
N MET A 64 -12.50 2.22 16.09
CA MET A 64 -13.48 2.72 15.11
C MET A 64 -14.87 2.87 15.70
N ASN A 65 -15.10 2.41 16.94
CA ASN A 65 -16.42 2.34 17.57
C ASN A 65 -17.46 1.62 16.68
N ILE A 66 -17.00 0.64 15.90
CA ILE A 66 -17.84 -0.15 14.99
C ILE A 66 -18.20 -1.45 15.69
N GLU A 67 -19.49 -1.73 15.86
CA GLU A 67 -19.94 -3.02 16.35
C GLU A 67 -19.68 -4.12 15.31
N PRO A 68 -19.06 -5.24 15.71
CA PRO A 68 -18.80 -6.34 14.79
C PRO A 68 -20.13 -6.97 14.34
N GLY A 69 -20.39 -6.85 13.04
CA GLY A 69 -21.52 -7.46 12.34
C GLY A 69 -21.12 -8.00 10.96
N SER A 70 -22.02 -8.74 10.31
CA SER A 70 -21.77 -9.38 9.00
C SER A 70 -21.28 -8.38 7.94
N ASN A 71 -21.89 -7.19 7.87
CA ASN A 71 -21.50 -6.15 6.92
C ASN A 71 -20.10 -5.60 7.19
N THR A 72 -19.74 -5.41 8.47
CA THR A 72 -18.42 -4.88 8.86
C THR A 72 -17.32 -5.89 8.57
N LYS A 73 -17.59 -7.18 8.81
CA LYS A 73 -16.68 -8.27 8.45
C LYS A 73 -16.45 -8.30 6.93
N PHE A 74 -17.52 -8.22 6.14
CA PHE A 74 -17.41 -8.20 4.69
C PHE A 74 -16.58 -7.01 4.16
N ILE A 75 -16.80 -5.80 4.68
CA ILE A 75 -15.99 -4.63 4.32
C ILE A 75 -14.52 -4.85 4.71
N ASN A 76 -14.26 -5.39 5.89
CA ASN A 76 -12.91 -5.67 6.37
C ASN A 76 -12.17 -6.71 5.51
N GLN A 77 -12.87 -7.74 5.04
CA GLN A 77 -12.35 -8.72 4.08
C GLN A 77 -12.00 -8.07 2.74
N ILE A 78 -12.87 -7.18 2.23
CA ILE A 78 -12.58 -6.41 1.00
C ILE A 78 -11.31 -5.57 1.19
N ILE A 79 -11.16 -4.90 2.33
CA ILE A 79 -9.97 -4.10 2.64
C ILE A 79 -8.71 -4.98 2.63
N GLY A 80 -8.77 -6.16 3.26
CA GLY A 80 -7.66 -7.13 3.24
C GLY A 80 -7.31 -7.60 1.84
N PHE A 81 -8.31 -7.90 1.02
CA PHE A 81 -8.11 -8.24 -0.39
C PHE A 81 -7.47 -7.10 -1.19
N VAL A 82 -7.98 -5.88 -1.05
CA VAL A 82 -7.45 -4.70 -1.75
C VAL A 82 -6.02 -4.39 -1.30
N PHE A 83 -5.72 -4.51 -0.01
CA PHE A 83 -4.37 -4.36 0.52
C PHE A 83 -3.40 -5.32 -0.16
N TRP A 84 -3.70 -6.62 -0.15
CA TRP A 84 -2.83 -7.64 -0.74
C TRP A 84 -2.69 -7.52 -2.24
N LEU A 85 -3.79 -7.24 -2.95
CA LEU A 85 -3.77 -6.98 -4.38
C LEU A 85 -2.83 -5.80 -4.69
N THR A 86 -2.89 -4.74 -3.89
CA THR A 86 -2.05 -3.55 -4.05
C THR A 86 -0.57 -3.87 -3.83
N VAL A 87 -0.24 -4.62 -2.78
CA VAL A 87 1.14 -5.08 -2.50
C VAL A 87 1.68 -5.94 -3.65
N LEU A 88 0.88 -6.87 -4.16
CA LEU A 88 1.27 -7.78 -5.25
C LEU A 88 1.46 -7.04 -6.59
N VAL A 89 0.54 -6.15 -6.94
CA VAL A 89 0.64 -5.30 -8.15
C VAL A 89 1.89 -4.42 -8.07
N CYS A 90 2.13 -3.80 -6.92
CA CYS A 90 3.32 -2.97 -6.73
C CYS A 90 4.60 -3.80 -6.84
N SER A 91 4.68 -4.93 -6.15
CA SER A 91 5.88 -5.79 -6.17
C SER A 91 6.18 -6.35 -7.56
N SER A 92 5.15 -6.68 -8.34
CA SER A 92 5.29 -7.26 -9.69
C SER A 92 5.68 -6.24 -10.78
N LEU A 93 5.43 -4.94 -10.57
CA LEU A 93 5.74 -3.86 -11.53
C LEU A 93 7.22 -3.77 -11.92
N SER A 94 8.12 -4.17 -11.01
CA SER A 94 9.56 -4.19 -11.26
C SER A 94 9.93 -5.17 -12.39
N PHE A 95 9.24 -6.32 -12.47
CA PHE A 95 9.47 -7.37 -13.46
C PHE A 95 8.85 -7.07 -14.84
N LEU A 96 7.88 -6.16 -14.91
CA LEU A 96 7.20 -5.80 -16.16
C LEU A 96 8.06 -4.86 -17.01
N LYS A 97 8.95 -5.40 -17.85
CA LYS A 97 9.86 -4.61 -18.70
C LYS A 97 9.16 -3.77 -19.79
N ARG A 98 7.94 -4.15 -20.18
CA ARG A 98 7.20 -3.50 -21.29
C ARG A 98 6.61 -2.13 -20.95
N LEU A 99 6.51 -1.78 -19.67
CA LEU A 99 5.90 -0.52 -19.21
C LEU A 99 6.93 0.60 -19.10
N SER A 100 6.57 1.80 -19.57
CA SER A 100 7.38 3.01 -19.39
C SER A 100 7.47 3.43 -17.91
N LEU A 101 8.57 4.10 -17.54
CA LEU A 101 8.83 4.50 -16.16
C LEU A 101 7.73 5.43 -15.60
N ASP A 102 7.19 6.35 -16.41
CA ASP A 102 6.08 7.22 -15.99
C ASP A 102 4.81 6.44 -15.64
N ARG A 103 4.47 5.40 -16.42
CA ARG A 103 3.31 4.54 -16.13
C ARG A 103 3.56 3.71 -14.88
N LYS A 104 4.77 3.15 -14.72
CA LYS A 104 5.15 2.40 -13.52
C LYS A 104 5.07 3.26 -12.27
N PHE A 105 5.59 4.48 -12.34
CA PHE A 105 5.51 5.47 -11.27
C PHE A 105 4.05 5.77 -10.92
N SER A 106 3.21 6.10 -11.91
CA SER A 106 1.80 6.40 -11.69
C SER A 106 1.05 5.25 -11.00
N ILE A 107 1.22 4.01 -11.47
CA ILE A 107 0.58 2.84 -10.85
C ILE A 107 1.12 2.64 -9.43
N SER A 108 2.44 2.67 -9.23
CA SER A 108 3.05 2.52 -7.90
C SER A 108 2.59 3.59 -6.91
N PHE A 109 2.39 4.82 -7.39
CA PHE A 109 1.93 5.94 -6.59
C PHE A 109 0.47 5.74 -6.18
N MET A 110 -0.39 5.31 -7.09
CA MET A 110 -1.78 4.94 -6.76
C MET A 110 -1.83 3.80 -5.74
N CYS A 111 -0.98 2.77 -5.92
CA CYS A 111 -0.85 1.69 -4.94
C CYS A 111 -0.45 2.22 -3.56
N PHE A 112 0.55 3.12 -3.51
CA PHE A 112 0.99 3.73 -2.26
C PHE A 112 -0.11 4.56 -1.59
N LEU A 113 -0.90 5.31 -2.34
CA LEU A 113 -2.05 6.06 -1.82
C LEU A 113 -3.11 5.14 -1.23
N VAL A 114 -3.45 4.04 -1.92
CA VAL A 114 -4.38 3.03 -1.40
C VAL A 114 -3.86 2.39 -0.12
N LEU A 115 -2.60 1.94 -0.09
CA LEU A 115 -1.99 1.38 1.12
C LEU A 115 -1.98 2.37 2.28
N SER A 116 -1.60 3.62 2.00
CA SER A 116 -1.60 4.69 3.01
C SER A 116 -3.01 4.97 3.52
N SER A 117 -4.02 4.99 2.64
CA SER A 117 -5.42 5.19 3.05
C SER A 117 -5.91 4.09 3.97
N ILE A 118 -5.59 2.82 3.67
CA ILE A 118 -5.94 1.68 4.52
C ILE A 118 -5.26 1.86 5.89
N ILE A 119 -3.96 2.12 5.95
CA ILE A 119 -3.23 2.18 7.23
C ILE A 119 -3.58 3.41 8.07
N PHE A 120 -3.73 4.59 7.45
CA PHE A 120 -3.81 5.87 8.17
C PHE A 120 -5.23 6.38 8.38
N ILE A 121 -6.19 6.14 7.47
CA ILE A 121 -7.56 6.68 7.63
C ILE A 121 -8.18 6.23 8.97
N PRO A 122 -8.16 4.95 9.36
CA PRO A 122 -8.71 4.52 10.64
C PRO A 122 -8.10 5.26 11.83
N LYS A 123 -6.78 5.48 11.80
CA LYS A 123 -6.04 6.17 12.88
C LYS A 123 -6.39 7.65 12.95
N ILE A 124 -6.52 8.31 11.80
CA ILE A 124 -6.91 9.71 11.73
C ILE A 124 -8.36 9.89 12.20
N CYS A 125 -9.28 9.02 11.77
CA CYS A 125 -10.66 9.04 12.24
C CYS A 125 -10.75 8.88 13.76
N ASN A 126 -9.95 7.99 14.35
CA ASN A 126 -9.90 7.83 15.80
C ASN A 126 -9.43 9.10 16.52
N ILE A 127 -8.40 9.80 16.02
CA ILE A 127 -7.90 11.05 16.64
C ILE A 127 -8.91 12.20 16.53
N ILE A 128 -9.74 12.22 15.48
CA ILE A 128 -10.72 13.30 15.27
C ILE A 128 -11.99 13.08 16.09
N LEU A 129 -12.41 11.83 16.25
CA LEU A 129 -13.65 11.47 16.94
C LEU A 129 -13.50 11.40 18.46
N HIS A 130 -12.27 11.45 18.98
CA HIS A 130 -11.93 11.26 20.39
C HIS A 130 -11.12 12.43 20.94
#